data_AF-A0A2H9L2G0-F1
#
_entry.id   AF-A0A2H9L2G0-F1
#
_cell.length_a   1.000
_cell.length_b   1.000
_cell.length_c   1.000
_cell.angle_alpha   90.00
_cell.angle_beta   90.00
_cell.angle_gamma   90.00
#
_symmetry.space_group_name_H-M   'P 1'
#
loop_
_entity.id
_entity.type
_entity.pdbx_description
1 polymer ?
#
loop_
_entity_poly.entity_id
_entity_poly.type
_entity_poly.pdbx_seq_one_letter_code
_entity_poly.pdbx_strand_id
1 'polypeptide(L)'
;MQRRFKARLGGLYMQHAIDSLAERVSKKITPSKAEADSEKAFAAKVSAALSKSLPKQCRVCFVGSAARDTGLRGSKDIDLFVSFPRSFSKEEIVAKTFRAARRALKAKWEKHYAEHPYLQAQHGAFRIEVIPCFETSPHEELKSAVDRSPLHMDYLQKRLTETQRRDVRVLKQFLKNAGLYGAELRIQGFSGLLCEYLVLNYRSFKNVVEAAAQWAPPVVVDMEGHYAERRHPFAEPLVVIDAIDKNRNAAAVISETNLYKFIALCRAFRAKPSASFFFGKRKKHPAGEIARALKNRGTAVVVLKIAAPKLVEDILYPQLHKTERALARHLTLQDFRVLGTASFVSGGNAFFVVECESAERPRLKRLRGPPMSSAKAVADFVRAHKGAHRGPYIEGGRVFAERSRAATFLETELKALLRSPDAWGAASHFVKPLKLARTAPPLSLKADALQEFAAYLFRRESWW
;
A
#
# COMPACT_ATOMS: atom_id res chain seq x y z
N MET A 1 18.46 -38.74 21.85
CA MET A 1 18.54 -37.63 22.84
C MET A 1 19.38 -36.44 22.36
N GLN A 2 20.60 -36.64 21.84
CA GLN A 2 21.50 -35.56 21.41
C GLN A 2 20.99 -34.65 20.27
N ARG A 3 20.25 -35.16 19.27
CA ARG A 3 19.65 -34.33 18.19
C ARG A 3 18.60 -33.36 18.71
N ARG A 4 17.75 -33.78 19.65
CA ARG A 4 16.75 -32.91 20.32
C ARG A 4 17.43 -31.86 21.21
N PHE A 5 18.55 -32.21 21.86
CA PHE A 5 19.30 -31.27 22.70
C PHE A 5 20.04 -30.20 21.88
N LYS A 6 20.71 -30.58 20.77
CA LYS A 6 21.32 -29.63 19.83
C LYS A 6 20.30 -28.70 19.16
N ALA A 7 19.11 -29.22 18.78
CA ALA A 7 18.04 -28.40 18.22
C ALA A 7 17.49 -27.38 19.25
N ARG A 8 17.36 -27.79 20.52
CA ARG A 8 16.91 -26.91 21.60
C ARG A 8 17.92 -25.82 21.93
N LEU A 9 19.22 -26.15 21.98
CA LEU A 9 20.31 -25.18 22.16
C LEU A 9 20.44 -24.20 20.99
N GLY A 10 20.32 -24.69 19.75
CA GLY A 10 20.31 -23.85 18.55
C GLY A 10 19.11 -22.90 18.51
N GLY A 11 17.94 -23.35 18.98
CA GLY A 11 16.74 -22.51 19.13
C GLY A 11 16.93 -21.39 20.14
N LEU A 12 17.44 -21.68 21.34
CA LEU A 12 17.72 -20.67 22.37
C LEU A 12 18.76 -19.64 21.92
N TYR A 13 19.83 -20.08 21.23
CA TYR A 13 20.84 -19.16 20.69
C TYR A 13 20.26 -18.20 19.64
N MET A 14 19.42 -18.72 18.74
CA MET A 14 18.74 -17.91 17.72
C MET A 14 17.73 -16.92 18.34
N GLN A 15 17.03 -17.32 19.40
CA GLN A 15 16.12 -16.42 20.13
C GLN A 15 16.87 -15.25 20.77
N HIS A 16 18.00 -15.51 21.43
CA HIS A 16 18.85 -14.45 21.96
C HIS A 16 19.41 -13.52 20.87
N ALA A 17 19.72 -14.06 19.69
CA ALA A 17 20.22 -13.27 18.56
C ALA A 17 19.19 -12.26 18.04
N ILE A 18 17.90 -12.65 17.92
CA ILE A 18 16.83 -11.75 17.49
C ILE A 18 16.62 -10.63 18.51
N ASP A 19 16.52 -10.97 19.80
CA ASP A 19 16.28 -9.98 20.86
C ASP A 19 17.45 -8.97 20.98
N SER A 20 18.69 -9.46 20.91
CA SER A 20 19.89 -8.60 20.90
C SER A 20 19.93 -7.68 19.67
N LEU A 21 19.55 -8.21 18.50
CA LEU A 21 19.49 -7.41 17.28
C LEU A 21 18.39 -6.35 17.35
N ALA A 22 17.19 -6.69 17.85
CA ALA A 22 16.09 -5.76 18.04
C ALA A 22 16.49 -4.60 18.98
N GLU A 23 17.22 -4.91 20.06
CA GLU A 23 17.76 -3.91 20.99
C GLU A 23 18.81 -2.99 20.34
N ARG A 24 19.67 -3.53 19.46
CA ARG A 24 20.61 -2.70 18.70
C ARG A 24 19.93 -1.81 17.67
N VAL A 25 18.89 -2.32 17.01
CA VAL A 25 18.09 -1.59 16.03
C VAL A 25 17.32 -0.48 16.73
N SER A 26 16.68 -0.75 17.87
CA SER A 26 15.87 0.20 18.63
C SER A 26 16.65 1.46 18.97
N LYS A 27 17.91 1.34 19.37
CA LYS A 27 18.80 2.48 19.68
C LYS A 27 18.97 3.47 18.51
N LYS A 28 18.87 2.99 17.26
CA LYS A 28 19.00 3.82 16.05
C LYS A 28 17.69 4.46 15.64
N ILE A 29 16.56 3.79 15.88
CA ILE A 29 15.24 4.20 15.37
C ILE A 29 14.34 4.82 16.41
N THR A 30 14.68 4.74 17.69
CA THR A 30 13.92 5.36 18.77
C THR A 30 14.21 6.86 18.77
N PRO A 31 13.18 7.74 18.80
CA PRO A 31 13.37 9.16 19.01
C PRO A 31 14.25 9.43 20.23
N SER A 32 15.06 10.47 20.19
CA SER A 32 15.77 10.89 21.40
C SER A 32 14.77 11.46 22.42
N LYS A 33 15.15 11.50 23.71
CA LYS A 33 14.30 12.12 24.74
C LYS A 33 13.94 13.57 24.36
N ALA A 34 14.92 14.36 23.92
CA ALA A 34 14.69 15.73 23.48
C ALA A 34 13.74 15.84 22.28
N GLU A 35 13.81 14.90 21.34
CA GLU A 35 12.88 14.85 20.20
C GLU A 35 11.44 14.56 20.67
N ALA A 36 11.24 13.51 21.47
CA ALA A 36 9.93 13.16 22.01
C ALA A 36 9.35 14.27 22.90
N ASP A 37 10.16 14.89 23.75
CA ASP A 37 9.76 16.02 24.60
C ASP A 37 9.36 17.23 23.74
N SER A 38 10.07 17.49 22.65
CA SER A 38 9.74 18.59 21.72
C SER A 38 8.42 18.35 20.97
N GLU A 39 8.15 17.10 20.57
CA GLU A 39 6.87 16.70 19.94
C GLU A 39 5.71 16.91 20.92
N LYS A 40 5.86 16.43 22.17
CA LYS A 40 4.83 16.57 23.22
C LYS A 40 4.61 18.03 23.61
N ALA A 41 5.66 18.83 23.75
CA ALA A 41 5.56 20.26 24.04
C ALA A 41 4.86 21.03 22.91
N PHE A 42 5.20 20.72 21.66
CA PHE A 42 4.54 21.35 20.51
C PHE A 42 3.07 20.95 20.41
N ALA A 43 2.76 19.65 20.56
CA ALA A 43 1.38 19.14 20.59
C ALA A 43 0.56 19.82 21.70
N ALA A 44 1.11 19.95 22.91
CA ALA A 44 0.45 20.63 24.03
C ALA A 44 0.17 22.11 23.72
N LYS A 45 1.17 22.83 23.19
CA LYS A 45 1.03 24.23 22.79
C LYS A 45 -0.10 24.42 21.76
N VAL A 46 -0.10 23.61 20.69
CA VAL A 46 -1.13 23.72 19.65
C VAL A 46 -2.50 23.28 20.17
N SER A 47 -2.56 22.24 21.00
CA SER A 47 -3.82 21.77 21.62
C SER A 47 -4.47 22.85 22.49
N ALA A 48 -3.67 23.57 23.29
CA ALA A 48 -4.16 24.69 24.09
C ALA A 48 -4.67 25.84 23.19
N ALA A 49 -3.98 26.14 22.10
CA ALA A 49 -4.40 27.18 21.16
C ALA A 49 -5.69 26.80 20.39
N LEU A 50 -5.82 25.53 19.98
CA LEU A 50 -7.03 24.99 19.38
C LEU A 50 -8.22 25.11 20.33
N SER A 51 -8.05 24.67 21.59
CA SER A 51 -9.10 24.66 22.60
C SER A 51 -9.69 26.05 22.86
N LYS A 52 -8.88 27.11 22.79
CA LYS A 52 -9.35 28.52 22.92
C LYS A 52 -10.31 28.95 21.81
N SER A 53 -10.25 28.33 20.64
CA SER A 53 -11.04 28.67 19.45
C SER A 53 -12.21 27.71 19.19
N LEU A 54 -12.34 26.67 20.02
CA LEU A 54 -13.36 25.63 19.90
C LEU A 54 -14.50 25.85 20.91
N PRO A 55 -15.71 25.31 20.64
CA PRO A 55 -16.77 25.26 21.65
C PRO A 55 -16.30 24.56 22.93
N LYS A 56 -16.79 25.01 24.10
CA LYS A 56 -16.38 24.47 25.41
C LYS A 56 -16.64 22.96 25.58
N GLN A 57 -17.61 22.43 24.82
CA GLN A 57 -17.97 21.01 24.83
C GLN A 57 -17.00 20.14 24.01
N CYS A 58 -16.06 20.73 23.27
CA CYS A 58 -15.14 19.97 22.42
C CYS A 58 -13.85 19.62 23.15
N ARG A 59 -13.27 18.46 22.85
CA ARG A 59 -12.01 18.01 23.44
C ARG A 59 -10.93 17.84 22.38
N VAL A 60 -9.76 18.43 22.59
CA VAL A 60 -8.57 18.15 21.76
C VAL A 60 -7.82 16.96 22.34
N CYS A 61 -7.59 15.94 21.52
CA CYS A 61 -6.93 14.70 21.88
C CYS A 61 -5.63 14.58 21.07
N PHE A 62 -4.47 14.52 21.75
CA PHE A 62 -3.21 14.17 21.10
C PHE A 62 -3.13 12.65 20.97
N VAL A 63 -3.13 12.16 19.74
CA VAL A 63 -3.15 10.72 19.45
C VAL A 63 -1.96 10.33 18.56
N GLY A 64 -1.99 9.12 18.01
CA GLY A 64 -0.97 8.67 17.07
C GLY A 64 0.29 8.17 17.76
N SER A 65 1.32 7.91 16.95
CA SER A 65 2.52 7.23 17.43
C SER A 65 3.43 8.11 18.29
N ALA A 66 3.40 9.44 18.09
CA ALA A 66 4.14 10.36 18.96
C ALA A 66 3.52 10.40 20.36
N ALA A 67 2.19 10.44 20.48
CA ALA A 67 1.50 10.40 21.76
C ALA A 67 1.74 9.07 22.52
N ARG A 68 1.90 7.96 21.78
CA ARG A 68 2.14 6.62 22.35
C ARG A 68 3.61 6.23 22.47
N ASP A 69 4.56 7.11 22.19
CA ASP A 69 5.98 6.76 22.19
C ASP A 69 6.32 5.55 21.29
N THR A 70 5.53 5.31 20.23
CA THR A 70 5.74 4.26 19.22
C THR A 70 6.21 4.82 17.87
N GLY A 71 6.50 6.13 17.81
CA GLY A 71 7.02 6.83 16.64
C GLY A 71 8.44 6.40 16.29
N LEU A 72 8.79 6.48 15.00
CA LEU A 72 10.17 6.30 14.56
C LEU A 72 10.91 7.64 14.63
N ARG A 73 12.19 7.62 14.98
CA ARG A 73 13.07 8.78 14.96
C ARG A 73 12.92 9.56 13.66
N GLY A 74 12.74 10.86 13.76
CA GLY A 74 12.61 11.77 12.63
C GLY A 74 11.23 11.80 11.98
N SER A 75 10.21 11.08 12.48
CA SER A 75 8.85 11.20 11.93
C SER A 75 8.26 12.59 12.16
N LYS A 76 8.39 13.14 13.38
CA LYS A 76 7.91 14.47 13.76
C LYS A 76 6.45 14.74 13.35
N ASP A 77 5.64 13.69 13.42
CA ASP A 77 4.22 13.66 13.05
C ASP A 77 3.37 13.90 14.30
N ILE A 78 2.50 14.90 14.25
CA ILE A 78 1.65 15.33 15.35
C ILE A 78 0.19 15.23 14.93
N ASP A 79 -0.53 14.27 15.51
CA ASP A 79 -1.93 14.00 15.20
C ASP A 79 -2.83 14.56 16.30
N LEU A 80 -3.54 15.66 16.01
CA LEU A 80 -4.49 16.28 16.94
C LEU A 80 -5.92 16.06 16.49
N PHE A 81 -6.66 15.28 17.27
CA PHE A 81 -8.07 15.02 17.04
C PHE A 81 -8.92 16.03 17.81
N VAL A 82 -9.92 16.59 17.16
CA VAL A 82 -10.92 17.44 17.81
C VAL A 82 -12.22 16.67 17.91
N SER A 83 -12.55 16.26 19.12
CA SER A 83 -13.73 15.47 19.46
C SER A 83 -14.92 16.40 19.72
N PHE A 84 -16.00 16.21 18.97
CA PHE A 84 -17.23 16.99 19.08
C PHE A 84 -18.39 16.13 19.62
N PRO A 85 -19.31 16.72 20.39
CA PRO A 85 -20.57 16.07 20.74
C PRO A 85 -21.33 15.60 19.49
N ARG A 86 -22.05 14.49 19.61
CA ARG A 86 -22.82 13.91 18.50
C ARG A 86 -23.97 14.81 18.00
N SER A 87 -24.34 15.86 18.72
CA SER A 87 -25.36 16.83 18.30
C SER A 87 -24.94 17.72 17.13
N PHE A 88 -23.63 17.83 16.84
CA PHE A 88 -23.13 18.60 15.70
C PHE A 88 -23.29 17.84 14.38
N SER A 89 -23.46 18.58 13.28
CA SER A 89 -23.40 18.04 11.92
C SER A 89 -21.95 17.83 11.43
N LYS A 90 -21.77 17.00 10.40
CA LYS A 90 -20.44 16.73 9.80
C LYS A 90 -19.81 18.02 9.24
N GLU A 91 -20.62 18.87 8.63
CA GLU A 91 -20.21 20.15 8.05
C GLU A 91 -19.72 21.11 9.16
N GLU A 92 -20.41 21.13 10.29
CA GLU A 92 -20.04 21.98 11.43
C GLU A 92 -18.71 21.59 12.06
N ILE A 93 -18.47 20.31 12.31
CA ILE A 93 -17.22 19.86 12.96
C ILE A 93 -16.01 20.18 12.07
N VAL A 94 -16.14 19.99 10.75
CA VAL A 94 -15.09 20.33 9.77
C VAL A 94 -14.85 21.83 9.75
N ALA A 95 -15.91 22.64 9.60
CA ALA A 95 -15.79 24.10 9.52
C ALA A 95 -15.20 24.71 10.82
N LYS A 96 -15.66 24.25 11.99
CA LYS A 96 -15.16 24.72 13.29
C LYS A 96 -13.70 24.30 13.51
N THR A 97 -13.34 23.06 13.19
CA THR A 97 -11.96 22.58 13.28
C THR A 97 -11.02 23.36 12.37
N PHE A 98 -11.42 23.62 11.13
CA PHE A 98 -10.59 24.33 10.16
C PHE A 98 -10.36 25.79 10.59
N ARG A 99 -11.39 26.46 11.11
CA ARG A 99 -11.26 27.80 11.68
C ARG A 99 -10.33 27.79 12.91
N ALA A 100 -10.50 26.83 13.82
CA ALA A 100 -9.66 26.71 15.01
C ALA A 100 -8.19 26.49 14.64
N ALA A 101 -7.89 25.56 13.72
CA ALA A 101 -6.53 25.27 13.27
C ALA A 101 -5.82 26.49 12.67
N ARG A 102 -6.50 27.24 11.78
CA ARG A 102 -5.96 28.45 11.15
C ARG A 102 -5.73 29.60 12.13
N ARG A 103 -6.48 29.64 13.24
CA ARG A 103 -6.27 30.61 14.34
C ARG A 103 -5.15 30.17 15.27
N ALA A 104 -5.11 28.88 15.60
CA ALA A 104 -4.14 28.30 16.52
C ALA A 104 -2.71 28.34 15.97
N LEU A 105 -2.55 28.16 14.66
CA LEU A 105 -1.23 28.11 14.02
C LEU A 105 -1.25 28.76 12.64
N LYS A 106 -0.37 29.76 12.47
CA LYS A 106 -0.09 30.36 11.16
C LYS A 106 0.80 29.41 10.35
N ALA A 107 0.19 28.66 9.45
CA ALA A 107 0.86 27.74 8.55
C ALA A 107 0.11 27.66 7.21
N LYS A 108 0.79 27.13 6.19
CA LYS A 108 0.15 26.79 4.92
C LYS A 108 -0.59 25.47 5.09
N TRP A 109 -1.89 25.56 5.37
CA TRP A 109 -2.76 24.41 5.56
C TRP A 109 -3.24 23.83 4.23
N GLU A 110 -3.05 22.53 4.06
CA GLU A 110 -3.55 21.76 2.93
C GLU A 110 -4.72 20.89 3.39
N LYS A 111 -5.78 20.84 2.57
CA LYS A 111 -6.97 20.04 2.86
C LYS A 111 -6.75 18.63 2.31
N HIS A 112 -6.78 17.65 3.21
CA HIS A 112 -6.71 16.23 2.88
C HIS A 112 -8.07 15.56 3.11
N TYR A 113 -8.24 14.37 2.53
CA TYR A 113 -9.51 13.64 2.55
C TYR A 113 -9.29 12.23 3.09
N ALA A 114 -10.04 11.90 4.15
CA ALA A 114 -10.29 10.54 4.62
C ALA A 114 -11.81 10.35 4.65
N GLU A 115 -12.37 9.85 5.76
CA GLU A 115 -13.83 9.81 5.99
C GLU A 115 -14.44 11.22 6.05
N HIS A 116 -13.74 12.13 6.73
CA HIS A 116 -14.03 13.56 6.76
C HIS A 116 -12.80 14.33 6.31
N PRO A 117 -12.97 15.52 5.70
CA PRO A 117 -11.83 16.37 5.40
C PRO A 117 -11.09 16.80 6.67
N TYR A 118 -9.76 16.79 6.60
CA TYR A 118 -8.89 17.25 7.67
C TYR A 118 -7.84 18.22 7.12
N LEU A 119 -7.14 18.91 8.03
CA LEU A 119 -6.05 19.83 7.64
C LEU A 119 -4.70 19.25 8.01
N GLN A 120 -3.75 19.38 7.09
CA GLN A 120 -2.34 19.07 7.31
C GLN A 120 -1.49 20.32 7.06
N ALA A 121 -0.44 20.53 7.85
CA ALA A 121 0.54 21.57 7.58
C ALA A 121 1.95 21.15 8.01
N GLN A 122 2.96 21.69 7.34
CA GLN A 122 4.33 21.69 7.81
C GLN A 122 4.58 22.97 8.62
N HIS A 123 5.06 22.85 9.85
CA HIS A 123 5.45 23.99 10.69
C HIS A 123 6.80 23.73 11.36
N GLY A 124 7.83 24.41 10.85
CA GLY A 124 9.21 24.13 11.24
C GLY A 124 9.55 22.66 10.96
N ALA A 125 9.99 21.94 12.01
CA ALA A 125 10.33 20.53 11.89
C ALA A 125 9.13 19.57 12.01
N PHE A 126 7.94 20.05 12.38
CA PHE A 126 6.78 19.21 12.65
C PHE A 126 5.80 19.19 11.48
N ARG A 127 5.30 18.00 11.17
CA ARG A 127 4.12 17.81 10.34
C ARG A 127 2.93 17.63 11.27
N ILE A 128 1.93 18.51 11.15
CA ILE A 128 0.76 18.51 12.02
C ILE A 128 -0.50 18.23 11.23
N GLU A 129 -1.32 17.33 11.77
CA GLU A 129 -2.66 17.02 11.28
C GLU A 129 -3.70 17.41 12.34
N VAL A 130 -4.75 18.09 11.91
CA VAL A 130 -5.89 18.45 12.77
C VAL A 130 -7.15 17.83 12.20
N ILE A 131 -7.68 16.84 12.91
CA ILE A 131 -8.69 15.90 12.40
C ILE A 131 -9.98 16.03 13.22
N PRO A 132 -11.11 16.40 12.60
CA PRO A 132 -12.40 16.42 13.28
C PRO A 132 -12.94 15.00 13.47
N CYS A 133 -13.54 14.72 14.62
CA CYS A 133 -14.22 13.46 14.92
C CYS A 133 -15.40 13.68 15.87
N PHE A 134 -16.29 12.70 15.95
CA PHE A 134 -17.35 12.67 16.96
C PHE A 134 -16.92 11.93 18.21
N GLU A 135 -17.45 12.36 19.34
CA GLU A 135 -17.40 11.60 20.58
C GLU A 135 -18.12 10.26 20.41
N THR A 136 -17.49 9.22 20.95
CA THR A 136 -17.99 7.85 20.92
C THR A 136 -17.44 7.07 22.11
N SER A 137 -18.21 6.08 22.55
CA SER A 137 -17.79 5.09 23.54
C SER A 137 -17.48 3.74 22.86
N PRO A 138 -16.68 2.86 23.50
CA PRO A 138 -16.45 1.51 22.98
C PRO A 138 -17.78 0.80 22.69
N HIS A 139 -17.86 0.15 21.53
CA HIS A 139 -19.05 -0.59 21.04
C HIS A 139 -20.31 0.25 20.75
N GLU A 140 -20.23 1.58 20.83
CA GLU A 140 -21.29 2.46 20.32
C GLU A 140 -21.25 2.54 18.79
N GLU A 141 -22.38 2.85 18.17
CA GLU A 141 -22.44 3.08 16.72
C GLU A 141 -21.59 4.29 16.32
N LEU A 142 -20.64 4.06 15.41
CA LEU A 142 -19.73 5.09 14.90
C LEU A 142 -20.42 5.95 13.84
N LYS A 143 -20.24 7.27 13.90
CA LYS A 143 -20.68 8.18 12.82
C LYS A 143 -19.67 8.26 11.67
N SER A 144 -18.41 7.98 12.00
CA SER A 144 -17.28 8.03 11.10
C SER A 144 -16.20 7.03 11.50
N ALA A 145 -15.42 6.57 10.52
CA ALA A 145 -14.29 5.68 10.79
C ALA A 145 -13.20 6.31 11.68
N VAL A 146 -13.08 7.65 11.70
CA VAL A 146 -12.04 8.36 12.45
C VAL A 146 -12.39 8.55 13.94
N ASP A 147 -13.67 8.37 14.31
CA ASP A 147 -14.16 8.47 15.70
C ASP A 147 -13.49 7.45 16.63
N ARG A 148 -12.99 6.33 16.08
CA ARG A 148 -12.29 5.28 16.84
C ARG A 148 -10.91 5.71 17.34
N SER A 149 -10.26 6.69 16.73
CA SER A 149 -8.83 6.98 16.99
C SER A 149 -8.53 7.41 18.43
N PRO A 150 -9.35 8.26 19.10
CA PRO A 150 -9.19 8.53 20.52
C PRO A 150 -9.37 7.28 21.41
N LEU A 151 -10.32 6.39 21.07
CA LEU A 151 -10.52 5.15 21.82
C LEU A 151 -9.35 4.17 21.63
N HIS A 152 -8.79 4.07 20.42
CA HIS A 152 -7.55 3.32 20.16
C HIS A 152 -6.40 3.85 20.98
N MET A 153 -6.28 5.18 21.09
CA MET A 153 -5.28 5.83 21.92
C MET A 153 -5.42 5.39 23.37
N ASP A 154 -6.61 5.52 23.96
CA ASP A 154 -6.87 5.17 25.36
C ASP A 154 -6.65 3.67 25.63
N TYR A 155 -7.08 2.80 24.72
CA TYR A 155 -6.92 1.35 24.85
C TYR A 155 -5.44 0.94 24.82
N LEU A 156 -4.68 1.43 23.84
CA LEU A 156 -3.28 1.03 23.64
C LEU A 156 -2.34 1.69 24.64
N GLN A 157 -2.59 2.95 25.01
CA GLN A 157 -1.74 3.67 25.95
C GLN A 157 -1.67 2.97 27.31
N LYS A 158 -2.77 2.34 27.76
CA LYS A 158 -2.84 1.62 29.04
C LYS A 158 -2.25 0.22 28.99
N ARG A 159 -2.20 -0.41 27.81
CA ARG A 159 -1.86 -1.84 27.65
C ARG A 159 -0.47 -2.09 27.09
N LEU A 160 0.10 -1.14 26.33
CA LEU A 160 1.46 -1.28 25.81
C LEU A 160 2.50 -0.94 26.88
N THR A 161 3.31 -1.94 27.22
CA THR A 161 4.52 -1.77 28.04
C THR A 161 5.62 -1.03 27.27
N GLU A 162 6.63 -0.48 27.97
CA GLU A 162 7.76 0.20 27.31
C GLU A 162 8.52 -0.74 26.36
N THR A 163 8.74 -1.98 26.76
CA THR A 163 9.36 -3.01 25.91
C THR A 163 8.53 -3.25 24.64
N GLN A 164 7.20 -3.30 24.75
CA GLN A 164 6.33 -3.43 23.58
C GLN A 164 6.36 -2.19 22.69
N ARG A 165 6.43 -0.98 23.24
CA ARG A 165 6.59 0.26 22.44
C ARG A 165 7.89 0.25 21.65
N ARG A 166 8.99 -0.23 22.26
CA ARG A 166 10.24 -0.51 21.56
C ARG A 166 10.05 -1.52 20.43
N ASP A 167 9.37 -2.63 20.69
CA ASP A 167 9.14 -3.67 19.68
C ASP A 167 8.23 -3.24 18.53
N VAL A 168 7.23 -2.39 18.81
CA VAL A 168 6.42 -1.75 17.77
C VAL A 168 7.31 -0.93 16.84
N ARG A 169 8.24 -0.13 17.38
CA ARG A 169 9.20 0.64 16.55
C ARG A 169 10.06 -0.30 15.69
N VAL A 170 10.57 -1.39 16.28
CA VAL A 170 11.37 -2.39 15.54
C VAL A 170 10.55 -3.03 14.41
N LEU A 171 9.30 -3.43 14.66
CA LEU A 171 8.40 -3.97 13.66
C LEU A 171 8.11 -2.96 12.54
N LYS A 172 7.81 -1.70 12.89
CA LYS A 172 7.61 -0.61 11.92
C LYS A 172 8.83 -0.43 11.02
N GLN A 173 10.04 -0.43 11.59
CA GLN A 173 11.28 -0.31 10.80
C GLN A 173 11.50 -1.52 9.88
N PHE A 174 11.28 -2.73 10.38
CA PHE A 174 11.39 -3.97 9.62
C PHE A 174 10.49 -3.94 8.37
N LEU A 175 9.23 -3.57 8.57
CA LEU A 175 8.24 -3.42 7.50
C LEU A 175 8.58 -2.26 6.57
N LYS A 176 9.02 -1.12 7.10
CA LYS A 176 9.38 0.07 6.31
C LYS A 176 10.54 -0.23 5.36
N ASN A 177 11.56 -0.94 5.83
CA ASN A 177 12.67 -1.36 4.99
C ASN A 177 12.25 -2.32 3.87
N ALA A 178 11.29 -3.20 4.15
CA ALA A 178 10.74 -4.13 3.17
C ALA A 178 9.67 -3.51 2.24
N GLY A 179 9.33 -2.22 2.42
CA GLY A 179 8.27 -1.56 1.64
C GLY A 179 6.85 -2.04 1.97
N LEU A 180 6.64 -2.58 3.18
CA LEU A 180 5.37 -3.14 3.66
C LEU A 180 4.69 -2.28 4.74
N TYR A 181 5.31 -1.18 5.19
CA TYR A 181 4.74 -0.29 6.21
C TYR A 181 3.94 0.84 5.59
N GLY A 182 2.65 0.93 5.92
CA GLY A 182 1.72 1.94 5.41
C GLY A 182 0.39 1.33 4.96
N ALA A 183 -0.71 1.97 5.34
CA ALA A 183 -2.07 1.53 5.01
C ALA A 183 -2.65 2.27 3.79
N GLU A 184 -1.92 3.21 3.21
CA GLU A 184 -2.34 3.88 1.99
C GLU A 184 -2.46 2.88 0.83
N LEU A 185 -3.37 3.15 -0.10
CA LEU A 185 -3.65 2.28 -1.25
C LEU A 185 -2.45 2.07 -2.19
N ARG A 186 -1.41 2.90 -2.06
CA ARG A 186 -0.14 2.72 -2.75
C ARG A 186 0.66 1.54 -2.20
N ILE A 187 0.64 1.35 -0.88
CA ILE A 187 1.39 0.28 -0.21
C ILE A 187 0.49 -0.93 0.01
N GLN A 188 -0.74 -0.75 0.49
CA GLN A 188 -1.63 -1.85 0.89
C GLN A 188 -0.97 -2.78 1.93
N GLY A 189 -0.31 -2.17 2.92
CA GLY A 189 0.52 -2.86 3.91
C GLY A 189 0.05 -2.64 5.34
N PHE A 190 1.00 -2.73 6.27
CA PHE A 190 0.74 -2.75 7.70
C PHE A 190 0.66 -1.32 8.25
N SER A 191 -0.48 -0.96 8.84
CA SER A 191 -0.67 0.31 9.54
C SER A 191 0.10 0.35 10.87
N GLY A 192 0.30 1.56 11.41
CA GLY A 192 0.85 1.73 12.76
C GLY A 192 -0.01 1.07 13.84
N LEU A 193 -1.34 1.19 13.73
CA LEU A 193 -2.30 0.53 14.61
C LEU A 193 -2.17 -1.00 14.56
N LEU A 194 -2.06 -1.56 13.35
CA LEU A 194 -1.90 -2.99 13.17
C LEU A 194 -0.58 -3.50 13.76
N CYS A 195 0.51 -2.74 13.62
CA CYS A 195 1.77 -3.08 14.28
C CYS A 195 1.63 -3.12 15.81
N GLU A 196 0.90 -2.15 16.38
CA GLU A 196 0.61 -2.09 17.81
C GLU A 196 -0.22 -3.28 18.28
N TYR A 197 -1.26 -3.65 17.53
CA TYR A 197 -2.10 -4.83 17.81
C TYR A 197 -1.32 -6.14 17.73
N LEU A 198 -0.49 -6.33 16.69
CA LEU A 198 0.32 -7.54 16.55
C LEU A 198 1.30 -7.69 17.71
N VAL A 199 2.02 -6.62 18.09
CA VAL A 199 2.95 -6.68 19.23
C VAL A 199 2.22 -6.83 20.56
N LEU A 200 1.04 -6.22 20.73
CA LEU A 200 0.23 -6.40 21.92
C LEU A 200 -0.21 -7.87 22.08
N ASN A 201 -0.73 -8.47 21.00
CA ASN A 201 -1.21 -9.85 20.96
C ASN A 201 -0.07 -10.87 21.17
N TYR A 202 0.97 -10.77 20.35
CA TYR A 202 2.11 -11.71 20.37
C TYR A 202 3.16 -11.37 21.42
N ARG A 203 2.98 -10.28 22.18
CA ARG A 203 3.82 -9.81 23.31
C ARG A 203 5.18 -9.20 22.93
N SER A 204 5.78 -9.58 21.80
CA SER A 204 7.09 -9.04 21.37
C SER A 204 7.27 -9.07 19.85
N PHE A 205 8.24 -8.31 19.33
CA PHE A 205 8.62 -8.36 17.91
C PHE A 205 9.08 -9.76 17.50
N LYS A 206 9.89 -10.42 18.34
CA LYS A 206 10.36 -11.79 18.11
C LYS A 206 9.18 -12.75 17.91
N ASN A 207 8.19 -12.70 18.81
CA ASN A 207 7.04 -13.59 18.74
C ASN A 207 6.15 -13.28 17.53
N VAL A 208 6.04 -12.02 17.11
CA VAL A 208 5.37 -11.66 15.84
C VAL A 208 6.07 -12.35 14.67
N VAL A 209 7.40 -12.28 14.58
CA VAL A 209 8.18 -12.94 13.52
C VAL A 209 8.03 -14.46 13.58
N GLU A 210 8.15 -15.07 14.76
CA GLU A 210 8.04 -16.52 14.94
C GLU A 210 6.66 -17.03 14.51
N ALA A 211 5.59 -16.36 14.95
CA ALA A 211 4.23 -16.68 14.56
C ALA A 211 4.00 -16.46 13.06
N ALA A 212 4.37 -15.28 12.53
CA ALA A 212 4.16 -14.93 11.13
C ALA A 212 4.95 -15.82 10.16
N ALA A 213 6.11 -16.33 10.57
CA ALA A 213 6.86 -17.30 9.77
C ALA A 213 6.10 -18.63 9.59
N GLN A 214 5.12 -18.93 10.45
CA GLN A 214 4.28 -20.14 10.41
C GLN A 214 2.85 -19.88 9.93
N TRP A 215 2.47 -18.62 9.67
CA TRP A 215 1.12 -18.29 9.19
C TRP A 215 0.78 -19.03 7.89
N ALA A 216 -0.45 -19.56 7.87
CA ALA A 216 -1.11 -20.13 6.71
C ALA A 216 -2.47 -19.42 6.56
N PRO A 217 -2.62 -18.49 5.60
CA PRO A 217 -3.87 -17.76 5.42
C PRO A 217 -5.09 -18.67 5.16
N PRO A 218 -6.29 -18.31 5.64
CA PRO A 218 -6.60 -17.09 6.40
C PRO A 218 -6.07 -17.15 7.84
N VAL A 219 -5.51 -16.03 8.32
CA VAL A 219 -5.03 -15.87 9.71
C VAL A 219 -5.98 -14.96 10.46
N VAL A 220 -6.38 -15.35 11.68
CA VAL A 220 -7.27 -14.56 12.54
C VAL A 220 -6.59 -14.21 13.85
N VAL A 221 -6.66 -12.94 14.23
CA VAL A 221 -6.21 -12.41 15.52
C VAL A 221 -7.38 -11.66 16.16
N ASP A 222 -7.90 -12.21 17.26
CA ASP A 222 -9.00 -11.63 18.04
C ASP A 222 -8.57 -11.48 19.51
N MET A 223 -8.02 -10.31 19.85
CA MET A 223 -7.44 -10.06 21.17
C MET A 223 -8.47 -10.01 22.29
N GLU A 224 -9.71 -9.63 21.97
CA GLU A 224 -10.80 -9.47 22.94
C GLU A 224 -11.79 -10.65 22.89
N GLY A 225 -11.54 -11.65 22.03
CA GLY A 225 -12.38 -12.85 21.93
C GLY A 225 -13.81 -12.59 21.44
N HIS A 226 -14.05 -11.51 20.70
CA HIS A 226 -15.38 -11.12 20.19
C HIS A 226 -16.06 -12.19 19.31
N TYR A 227 -15.29 -13.10 18.75
CA TYR A 227 -15.71 -14.20 17.89
C TYR A 227 -15.17 -15.56 18.37
N ALA A 228 -14.86 -15.73 19.66
CA ALA A 228 -14.38 -17.00 20.20
C ALA A 228 -15.38 -18.17 19.98
N GLU A 229 -16.69 -17.87 20.05
CA GLU A 229 -17.77 -18.87 19.97
C GLU A 229 -18.60 -18.77 18.68
N ARG A 230 -18.20 -17.93 17.72
CA ARG A 230 -18.99 -17.65 16.51
C ARG A 230 -18.11 -17.27 15.33
N ARG A 231 -18.62 -17.46 14.12
CA ARG A 231 -17.87 -17.12 12.90
C ARG A 231 -17.77 -15.60 12.72
N HIS A 232 -16.59 -15.10 12.38
CA HIS A 232 -16.41 -13.71 11.94
C HIS A 232 -16.87 -13.52 10.48
N PRO A 233 -17.29 -12.31 10.07
CA PRO A 233 -17.82 -12.07 8.72
C PRO A 233 -16.75 -11.80 7.64
N PHE A 234 -15.48 -11.64 8.03
CA PHE A 234 -14.40 -11.21 7.14
C PHE A 234 -13.88 -12.31 6.21
N ALA A 235 -13.53 -11.92 4.98
CA ALA A 235 -13.04 -12.82 3.93
C ALA A 235 -11.55 -12.59 3.58
N GLU A 236 -10.94 -11.53 4.13
CA GLU A 236 -9.55 -11.17 3.88
C GLU A 236 -8.58 -12.23 4.43
N PRO A 237 -7.39 -12.38 3.82
CA PRO A 237 -6.44 -13.42 4.20
C PRO A 237 -5.75 -13.17 5.56
N LEU A 238 -5.78 -11.93 6.05
CA LEU A 238 -5.41 -11.58 7.42
C LEU A 238 -6.57 -10.80 8.04
N VAL A 239 -7.10 -11.33 9.13
CA VAL A 239 -8.18 -10.75 9.91
C VAL A 239 -7.63 -10.41 11.29
N VAL A 240 -7.56 -9.12 11.61
CA VAL A 240 -7.25 -8.65 12.97
C VAL A 240 -8.47 -7.89 13.46
N ILE A 241 -9.24 -8.51 14.35
CA ILE A 241 -10.46 -7.93 14.90
C ILE A 241 -10.08 -6.69 15.72
N ASP A 242 -10.71 -5.57 15.41
CA ASP A 242 -10.45 -4.32 16.12
C ASP A 242 -11.04 -4.37 17.54
N ALA A 243 -10.21 -4.12 18.55
CA ALA A 243 -10.62 -4.13 19.96
C ALA A 243 -11.69 -3.09 20.31
N ILE A 244 -11.82 -2.02 19.50
CA ILE A 244 -12.83 -0.97 19.71
C ILE A 244 -14.14 -1.27 18.97
N ASP A 245 -14.05 -2.00 17.84
CA ASP A 245 -15.15 -2.26 16.93
C ASP A 245 -15.04 -3.66 16.33
N LYS A 246 -15.81 -4.60 16.89
CA LYS A 246 -15.86 -6.00 16.44
C LYS A 246 -16.30 -6.17 14.99
N ASN A 247 -16.89 -5.16 14.35
CA ASN A 247 -17.31 -5.19 12.96
C ASN A 247 -16.22 -4.68 12.00
N ARG A 248 -15.01 -4.40 12.51
CA ARG A 248 -13.87 -3.95 11.71
C ARG A 248 -12.70 -4.94 11.72
N ASN A 249 -12.17 -5.21 10.53
CA ASN A 249 -10.86 -5.81 10.33
C ASN A 249 -9.78 -4.71 10.24
N ALA A 250 -8.88 -4.62 11.23
CA ALA A 250 -7.77 -3.67 11.25
C ALA A 250 -6.72 -3.92 10.16
N ALA A 251 -6.73 -5.10 9.52
CA ALA A 251 -5.85 -5.52 8.44
C ALA A 251 -6.52 -5.51 7.05
N ALA A 252 -7.74 -4.98 6.91
CA ALA A 252 -8.54 -5.06 5.68
C ALA A 252 -7.84 -4.54 4.41
N VAL A 253 -6.92 -3.57 4.54
CA VAL A 253 -6.20 -2.99 3.39
C VAL A 253 -5.00 -3.83 2.93
N ILE A 254 -4.58 -4.84 3.71
CA ILE A 254 -3.44 -5.67 3.36
C ILE A 254 -3.78 -6.53 2.15
N SER A 255 -3.01 -6.37 1.08
CA SER A 255 -3.12 -7.26 -0.07
C SER A 255 -2.60 -8.66 0.27
N GLU A 256 -3.19 -9.68 -0.36
CA GLU A 256 -2.72 -11.06 -0.25
C GLU A 256 -1.22 -11.17 -0.58
N THR A 257 -0.77 -10.49 -1.63
CA THR A 257 0.64 -10.38 -2.01
C THR A 257 1.51 -9.87 -0.86
N ASN A 258 1.12 -8.79 -0.19
CA ASN A 258 1.91 -8.21 0.90
C ASN A 258 1.89 -9.08 2.16
N LEU A 259 0.80 -9.80 2.42
CA LEU A 259 0.77 -10.81 3.48
C LEU A 259 1.80 -11.91 3.22
N TYR A 260 1.83 -12.48 2.02
CA TYR A 260 2.83 -13.50 1.68
C TYR A 260 4.26 -12.97 1.67
N LYS A 261 4.48 -11.72 1.23
CA LYS A 261 5.78 -11.05 1.37
C LYS A 261 6.21 -10.94 2.83
N PHE A 262 5.29 -10.58 3.73
CA PHE A 262 5.59 -10.51 5.16
C PHE A 262 5.91 -11.88 5.76
N ILE A 263 5.16 -12.92 5.40
CA ILE A 263 5.42 -14.30 5.82
C ILE A 263 6.82 -14.75 5.36
N ALA A 264 7.15 -14.53 4.08
CA ALA A 264 8.46 -14.86 3.53
C ALA A 264 9.59 -14.08 4.20
N LEU A 265 9.39 -12.78 4.46
CA LEU A 265 10.32 -11.92 5.17
C LEU A 265 10.58 -12.43 6.60
N CYS A 266 9.54 -12.84 7.32
CA CYS A 266 9.69 -13.41 8.67
C CYS A 266 10.42 -14.75 8.64
N ARG A 267 10.17 -15.61 7.65
CA ARG A 267 10.91 -16.88 7.45
C ARG A 267 12.40 -16.63 7.21
N ALA A 268 12.73 -15.72 6.30
CA ALA A 268 14.11 -15.36 5.96
C ALA A 268 14.85 -14.75 7.16
N PHE A 269 14.21 -13.79 7.84
CA PHE A 269 14.77 -13.15 9.02
C PHE A 269 14.97 -14.14 10.17
N ARG A 270 14.01 -15.04 10.43
CA ARG A 270 14.14 -16.11 11.43
C ARG A 270 15.30 -17.07 11.12
N ALA A 271 15.52 -17.40 9.85
CA ALA A 271 16.60 -18.30 9.45
C ALA A 271 17.99 -17.67 9.63
N LYS A 272 18.13 -16.39 9.32
CA LYS A 272 19.40 -15.66 9.44
C LYS A 272 19.19 -14.19 9.85
N PRO A 273 19.00 -13.90 11.14
CA PRO A 273 18.77 -12.54 11.62
C PRO A 273 19.93 -11.60 11.26
N SER A 274 19.62 -10.45 10.67
CA SER A 274 20.63 -9.47 10.25
C SER A 274 20.09 -8.03 10.28
N ALA A 275 20.98 -7.07 10.51
CA ALA A 275 20.65 -5.64 10.47
C ALA A 275 20.20 -5.16 9.07
N SER A 276 20.55 -5.89 7.99
CA SER A 276 20.14 -5.56 6.61
C SER A 276 18.63 -5.60 6.40
N PHE A 277 17.90 -6.39 7.20
CA PHE A 277 16.44 -6.42 7.18
C PHE A 277 15.79 -5.15 7.74
N PHE A 278 16.55 -4.34 8.48
CA PHE A 278 16.10 -3.07 9.03
C PHE A 278 16.70 -1.88 8.29
N PHE A 279 17.91 -2.03 7.73
CA PHE A 279 18.65 -0.95 7.09
C PHE A 279 19.26 -1.42 5.76
N GLY A 280 18.41 -1.58 4.75
CA GLY A 280 18.79 -1.84 3.37
C GLY A 280 19.10 -0.54 2.62
N LYS A 281 20.15 -0.54 1.80
CA LYS A 281 20.39 0.53 0.83
C LYS A 281 19.86 0.06 -0.53
N ARG A 282 19.02 0.89 -1.18
CA ARG A 282 18.68 0.67 -2.59
C ARG A 282 19.97 0.75 -3.40
N LYS A 283 20.34 -0.34 -4.07
CA LYS A 283 21.49 -0.35 -4.97
C LYS A 283 21.14 0.57 -6.15
N LYS A 284 21.97 1.59 -6.40
CA LYS A 284 21.88 2.35 -7.65
C LYS A 284 22.50 1.52 -8.77
N HIS A 285 21.86 1.50 -9.92
CA HIS A 285 22.32 0.77 -11.09
C HIS A 285 22.82 1.78 -12.14
N PRO A 286 24.11 1.74 -12.53
CA PRO A 286 24.63 2.55 -13.62
C PRO A 286 23.91 2.23 -14.95
N ALA A 287 23.85 3.20 -15.85
CA ALA A 287 23.18 3.04 -17.15
C ALA A 287 23.70 1.83 -17.95
N GLY A 288 25.01 1.53 -17.89
CA GLY A 288 25.60 0.36 -18.54
C GLY A 288 25.18 -0.99 -17.93
N GLU A 289 24.85 -1.04 -16.63
CA GLU A 289 24.27 -2.24 -16.00
C GLU A 289 22.83 -2.45 -16.48
N ILE A 290 22.04 -1.38 -16.55
CA ILE A 290 20.67 -1.38 -17.05
C ILE A 290 20.62 -1.80 -18.52
N ALA A 291 21.49 -1.24 -19.36
CA ALA A 291 21.57 -1.57 -20.79
C ALA A 291 21.90 -3.05 -21.01
N ARG A 292 22.87 -3.60 -20.26
CA ARG A 292 23.20 -5.03 -20.31
C ARG A 292 22.04 -5.90 -19.85
N ALA A 293 21.35 -5.51 -18.77
CA ALA A 293 20.18 -6.25 -18.29
C ALA A 293 19.06 -6.29 -19.35
N LEU A 294 18.76 -5.17 -20.00
CA LEU A 294 17.79 -5.13 -21.10
C LEU A 294 18.19 -6.03 -22.26
N LYS A 295 19.46 -5.94 -22.69
CA LYS A 295 19.98 -6.77 -23.79
C LYS A 295 19.91 -8.26 -23.46
N ASN A 296 20.29 -8.65 -22.25
CA ASN A 296 20.30 -10.05 -21.82
C ASN A 296 18.88 -10.63 -21.67
N ARG A 297 17.88 -9.80 -21.37
CA ARG A 297 16.48 -10.24 -21.31
C ARG A 297 15.92 -10.55 -22.69
N GLY A 298 16.29 -9.78 -23.71
CA GLY A 298 15.82 -10.00 -25.09
C GLY A 298 14.30 -9.77 -25.27
N THR A 299 13.66 -9.11 -24.31
CA THR A 299 12.22 -8.84 -24.28
C THR A 299 11.90 -7.45 -24.83
N ALA A 300 10.64 -7.24 -25.20
CA ALA A 300 10.16 -5.95 -25.64
C ALA A 300 9.71 -5.10 -24.45
N VAL A 301 10.47 -4.06 -24.12
CA VAL A 301 10.16 -3.12 -23.04
C VAL A 301 9.80 -1.76 -23.61
N VAL A 302 8.59 -1.29 -23.29
CA VAL A 302 8.13 0.06 -23.65
C VAL A 302 7.83 0.85 -22.39
N VAL A 303 8.29 2.11 -22.37
CA VAL A 303 7.97 3.08 -21.31
C VAL A 303 7.10 4.18 -21.90
N LEU A 304 5.91 4.38 -21.35
CA LEU A 304 5.06 5.52 -21.63
C LEU A 304 5.37 6.62 -20.61
N LYS A 305 5.60 7.84 -21.10
CA LYS A 305 5.82 9.03 -20.28
C LYS A 305 4.69 10.03 -20.49
N ILE A 306 4.15 10.54 -19.39
CA ILE A 306 3.15 11.61 -19.35
C ILE A 306 3.45 12.62 -18.25
N ALA A 307 2.89 13.82 -18.35
CA ALA A 307 2.84 14.75 -17.21
C ALA A 307 1.97 14.15 -16.11
N ALA A 308 2.45 14.15 -14.87
CA ALA A 308 1.67 13.67 -13.74
C ALA A 308 0.55 14.68 -13.40
N PRO A 309 -0.71 14.24 -13.22
CA PRO A 309 -1.76 15.09 -12.68
C PRO A 309 -1.35 15.67 -11.31
N LYS A 310 -1.67 16.94 -11.06
CA LYS A 310 -1.45 17.60 -9.76
C LYS A 310 -2.51 17.13 -8.76
N LEU A 311 -2.26 15.98 -8.13
CA LEU A 311 -3.16 15.34 -7.16
C LEU A 311 -2.36 14.93 -5.92
N VAL A 312 -3.04 14.81 -4.78
CA VAL A 312 -2.48 14.19 -3.58
C VAL A 312 -2.20 12.70 -3.83
N GLU A 313 -1.21 12.14 -3.12
CA GLU A 313 -0.73 10.77 -3.37
C GLU A 313 -1.84 9.71 -3.26
N ASP A 314 -2.75 9.87 -2.28
CA ASP A 314 -3.87 8.96 -2.04
C ASP A 314 -4.86 8.90 -3.21
N ILE A 315 -4.89 9.92 -4.07
CA ILE A 315 -5.69 9.93 -5.29
C ILE A 315 -4.83 9.53 -6.51
N LEU A 316 -3.57 9.96 -6.53
CA LEU A 316 -2.66 9.77 -7.67
C LEU A 316 -2.29 8.30 -7.86
N TYR A 317 -1.80 7.62 -6.82
CA TYR A 317 -1.27 6.26 -6.93
C TYR A 317 -2.33 5.20 -7.22
N PRO A 318 -3.54 5.22 -6.61
CA PRO A 318 -4.59 4.28 -6.98
C PRO A 318 -4.99 4.38 -8.45
N GLN A 319 -5.01 5.59 -8.99
CA GLN A 319 -5.30 5.83 -10.40
C GLN A 319 -4.14 5.39 -11.30
N LEU A 320 -2.90 5.60 -10.87
CA LEU A 320 -1.71 5.11 -11.55
C LEU A 320 -1.74 3.58 -11.66
N HIS A 321 -1.93 2.87 -10.55
CA HIS A 321 -2.00 1.40 -10.55
C HIS A 321 -3.22 0.86 -11.28
N LYS A 322 -4.38 1.52 -11.20
CA LYS A 322 -5.57 1.16 -11.99
C LYS A 322 -5.27 1.21 -13.49
N THR A 323 -4.62 2.29 -13.92
CA THR A 323 -4.23 2.50 -15.32
C THR A 323 -3.21 1.46 -15.78
N GLU A 324 -2.19 1.18 -14.96
CA GLU A 324 -1.20 0.13 -15.22
C GLU A 324 -1.86 -1.25 -15.42
N ARG A 325 -2.73 -1.67 -14.48
CA ARG A 325 -3.44 -2.95 -14.57
C ARG A 325 -4.37 -3.02 -15.79
N ALA A 326 -5.04 -1.92 -16.11
CA ALA A 326 -5.92 -1.84 -17.26
C ALA A 326 -5.14 -1.96 -18.58
N LEU A 327 -3.96 -1.34 -18.66
CA LEU A 327 -3.06 -1.46 -19.80
C LEU A 327 -2.57 -2.90 -19.98
N ALA A 328 -2.08 -3.52 -18.89
CA ALA A 328 -1.62 -4.92 -18.89
C ALA A 328 -2.72 -5.89 -19.36
N ARG A 329 -3.94 -5.73 -18.81
CA ARG A 329 -5.11 -6.53 -19.18
C ARG A 329 -5.45 -6.36 -20.65
N HIS A 330 -5.45 -5.13 -21.16
CA HIS A 330 -5.77 -4.89 -22.57
C HIS A 330 -4.75 -5.54 -23.50
N LEU A 331 -3.45 -5.35 -23.26
CA LEU A 331 -2.40 -5.96 -24.06
C LEU A 331 -2.50 -7.50 -24.04
N THR A 332 -2.82 -8.09 -22.90
CA THR A 332 -3.07 -9.53 -22.76
C THR A 332 -4.28 -9.98 -23.60
N LEU A 333 -5.39 -9.24 -23.59
CA LEU A 333 -6.58 -9.53 -24.42
C LEU A 333 -6.29 -9.44 -25.93
N GLN A 334 -5.33 -8.59 -26.30
CA GLN A 334 -4.86 -8.54 -27.68
C GLN A 334 -3.96 -9.71 -28.06
N ASP A 335 -3.53 -10.55 -27.11
CA ASP A 335 -2.56 -11.66 -27.21
C ASP A 335 -1.08 -11.24 -27.11
N PHE A 336 -0.76 -10.07 -26.53
CA PHE A 336 0.62 -9.81 -26.11
C PHE A 336 0.90 -10.58 -24.82
N ARG A 337 1.94 -11.41 -24.82
CA ARG A 337 2.39 -12.10 -23.61
C ARG A 337 3.13 -11.12 -22.73
N VAL A 338 2.39 -10.45 -21.84
CA VAL A 338 2.91 -9.50 -20.85
C VAL A 338 3.66 -10.27 -19.76
N LEU A 339 4.94 -9.94 -19.58
CA LEU A 339 5.81 -10.52 -18.55
C LEU A 339 5.77 -9.72 -17.25
N GLY A 340 5.59 -8.41 -17.36
CA GLY A 340 5.52 -7.53 -16.20
C GLY A 340 5.12 -6.10 -16.55
N THR A 341 4.63 -5.41 -15.54
CA THR A 341 4.36 -3.97 -15.60
C THR A 341 4.89 -3.29 -14.35
N ALA A 342 5.09 -1.97 -14.48
CA ALA A 342 5.30 -1.10 -13.35
C ALA A 342 4.76 0.30 -13.66
N SER A 343 4.49 1.05 -12.61
CA SER A 343 4.20 2.48 -12.73
C SER A 343 4.82 3.26 -11.58
N PHE A 344 5.29 4.47 -11.88
CA PHE A 344 5.94 5.34 -10.90
C PHE A 344 5.85 6.82 -11.32
N VAL A 345 6.09 7.71 -10.36
CA VAL A 345 6.15 9.17 -10.58
C VAL A 345 7.56 9.66 -10.29
N SER A 346 8.13 10.46 -11.18
CA SER A 346 9.46 11.05 -11.00
C SER A 346 9.57 12.37 -11.76
N GLY A 347 10.12 13.41 -11.11
CA GLY A 347 10.34 14.73 -11.72
C GLY A 347 9.09 15.33 -12.37
N GLY A 348 7.93 15.23 -11.71
CA GLY A 348 6.64 15.74 -12.20
C GLY A 348 6.02 14.96 -13.36
N ASN A 349 6.58 13.80 -13.72
CA ASN A 349 6.05 12.93 -14.77
C ASN A 349 5.60 11.60 -14.17
N ALA A 350 4.56 10.99 -14.76
CA ALA A 350 4.17 9.62 -14.49
C ALA A 350 4.64 8.70 -15.62
N PHE A 351 5.07 7.50 -15.26
CA PHE A 351 5.63 6.51 -16.17
C PHE A 351 4.85 5.20 -16.05
N PHE A 352 4.60 4.56 -17.19
CA PHE A 352 4.06 3.20 -17.27
C PHE A 352 5.05 2.33 -18.04
N VAL A 353 5.51 1.27 -17.41
CA VAL A 353 6.40 0.27 -18.00
C VAL A 353 5.55 -0.94 -18.36
N VAL A 354 5.73 -1.42 -19.59
CA VAL A 354 5.22 -2.71 -20.03
C VAL A 354 6.37 -3.50 -20.64
N GLU A 355 6.54 -4.72 -20.16
CA GLU A 355 7.44 -5.71 -20.75
C GLU A 355 6.63 -6.86 -21.32
N CYS A 356 6.83 -7.13 -22.61
CA CYS A 356 6.26 -8.26 -23.33
C CYS A 356 7.36 -9.20 -23.80
N GLU A 357 7.04 -10.48 -23.96
CA GLU A 357 7.98 -11.49 -24.49
C GLU A 357 8.53 -11.09 -25.86
N SER A 358 7.68 -10.54 -26.73
CA SER A 358 8.05 -10.06 -28.06
C SER A 358 7.35 -8.75 -28.37
N ALA A 359 8.01 -7.91 -29.18
CA ALA A 359 7.43 -6.67 -29.72
C ALA A 359 6.45 -6.97 -30.86
N GLU A 360 6.59 -8.12 -31.50
CA GLU A 360 5.80 -8.55 -32.65
C GLU A 360 5.06 -9.85 -32.36
N ARG A 361 3.86 -9.96 -32.93
CA ARG A 361 3.06 -11.18 -32.90
C ARG A 361 2.60 -11.53 -34.32
N PRO A 362 2.26 -12.80 -34.58
CA PRO A 362 1.75 -13.20 -35.89
C PRO A 362 0.56 -12.35 -36.35
N ARG A 363 0.41 -12.18 -37.67
CA ARG A 363 -0.75 -11.47 -38.23
C ARG A 363 -2.06 -12.21 -37.97
N LEU A 364 -2.03 -13.53 -37.92
CA LEU A 364 -3.22 -14.38 -37.77
C LEU A 364 -3.63 -14.55 -36.30
N LYS A 365 -4.85 -14.11 -35.94
CA LYS A 365 -5.48 -14.35 -34.64
C LYS A 365 -6.56 -15.42 -34.78
N ARG A 366 -6.47 -16.44 -33.93
CA ARG A 366 -7.53 -17.41 -33.72
C ARG A 366 -8.55 -16.84 -32.74
N LEU A 367 -9.78 -16.68 -33.18
CA LEU A 367 -10.91 -16.21 -32.40
C LEU A 367 -11.66 -17.41 -31.84
N ARG A 368 -11.81 -17.44 -30.51
CA ARG A 368 -12.63 -18.43 -29.81
C ARG A 368 -14.06 -17.93 -29.74
N GLY A 369 -14.97 -18.65 -30.38
CA GLY A 369 -16.40 -18.36 -30.37
C GLY A 369 -17.18 -19.04 -29.25
N PRO A 370 -18.52 -18.88 -29.28
CA PRO A 370 -19.41 -19.46 -28.28
C PRO A 370 -19.45 -21.00 -28.33
N PRO A 371 -19.94 -21.67 -27.26
CA PRO A 371 -20.32 -23.07 -27.30
C PRO A 371 -21.39 -23.34 -28.37
N MET A 372 -21.31 -24.52 -29.01
CA MET A 372 -22.28 -24.93 -30.02
C MET A 372 -23.71 -25.05 -29.48
N SER A 373 -23.88 -25.22 -28.17
CA SER A 373 -25.20 -25.25 -27.51
C SER A 373 -25.96 -23.92 -27.58
N SER A 374 -25.29 -22.79 -27.89
CA SER A 374 -25.94 -21.49 -28.02
C SER A 374 -26.14 -21.12 -29.49
N ALA A 375 -27.20 -21.67 -30.09
CA ALA A 375 -27.49 -21.51 -31.53
C ALA A 375 -27.50 -20.04 -32.00
N LYS A 376 -28.13 -19.15 -31.23
CA LYS A 376 -28.18 -17.71 -31.54
C LYS A 376 -26.79 -17.08 -31.55
N ALA A 377 -25.97 -17.35 -30.52
CA ALA A 377 -24.64 -16.78 -30.44
C ALA A 377 -23.71 -17.32 -31.53
N VAL A 378 -23.86 -18.60 -31.91
CA VAL A 378 -23.13 -19.20 -33.03
C VAL A 378 -23.50 -18.52 -34.34
N ALA A 379 -24.79 -18.32 -34.62
CA ALA A 379 -25.25 -17.62 -35.83
C ALA A 379 -24.71 -16.18 -35.90
N ASP A 380 -24.70 -15.46 -34.77
CA ASP A 380 -24.13 -14.11 -34.67
C ASP A 380 -22.62 -14.11 -34.93
N PHE A 381 -21.88 -15.06 -34.35
CA PHE A 381 -20.45 -15.22 -34.57
C PHE A 381 -20.12 -15.50 -36.04
N VAL A 382 -20.84 -16.43 -36.66
CA VAL A 382 -20.69 -16.77 -38.08
C VAL A 382 -20.92 -15.54 -38.96
N ARG A 383 -21.98 -14.78 -38.67
CA ARG A 383 -22.30 -13.54 -39.40
C ARG A 383 -21.23 -12.46 -39.23
N ALA A 384 -20.71 -12.28 -38.01
CA ALA A 384 -19.67 -11.30 -37.70
C ALA A 384 -18.30 -11.63 -38.32
N HIS A 385 -18.08 -12.90 -38.71
CA HIS A 385 -16.78 -13.40 -39.15
C HIS A 385 -16.83 -14.11 -40.51
N LYS A 386 -17.77 -13.75 -41.39
CA LYS A 386 -17.83 -14.25 -42.77
C LYS A 386 -16.55 -14.02 -43.59
N GLY A 387 -15.84 -12.93 -43.32
CA GLY A 387 -14.56 -12.60 -43.95
C GLY A 387 -13.33 -13.12 -43.18
N ALA A 388 -13.44 -14.28 -42.54
CA ALA A 388 -12.30 -14.94 -41.91
C ALA A 388 -11.43 -15.63 -42.98
N HIS A 389 -10.12 -15.72 -42.74
CA HIS A 389 -9.20 -16.45 -43.62
C HIS A 389 -9.46 -17.95 -43.55
N ARG A 390 -9.79 -18.43 -42.36
CA ARG A 390 -10.20 -19.81 -42.10
C ARG A 390 -11.37 -19.83 -41.14
N GLY A 391 -12.34 -20.68 -41.44
CA GLY A 391 -13.59 -20.80 -40.69
C GLY A 391 -14.67 -19.83 -41.16
N PRO A 392 -15.81 -19.76 -40.45
CA PRO A 392 -16.06 -20.41 -39.17
C PRO A 392 -15.95 -21.95 -39.22
N TYR A 393 -15.28 -22.57 -38.25
CA TYR A 393 -15.14 -24.03 -38.14
C TYR A 393 -15.39 -24.48 -36.69
N ILE A 394 -15.71 -25.75 -36.50
CA ILE A 394 -15.97 -26.33 -35.19
C ILE A 394 -14.74 -27.12 -34.73
N GLU A 395 -14.31 -26.92 -33.49
CA GLU A 395 -13.28 -27.73 -32.85
C GLU A 395 -13.73 -28.04 -31.42
N GLY A 396 -13.89 -29.33 -31.10
CA GLY A 396 -14.59 -29.75 -29.89
C GLY A 396 -16.03 -29.19 -29.85
N GLY A 397 -16.46 -28.66 -28.70
CA GLY A 397 -17.81 -28.12 -28.52
C GLY A 397 -18.00 -26.64 -28.87
N ARG A 398 -17.13 -26.02 -29.68
CA ARG A 398 -17.12 -24.57 -29.94
C ARG A 398 -16.82 -24.22 -31.39
N VAL A 399 -17.32 -23.05 -31.82
CA VAL A 399 -16.98 -22.43 -33.12
C VAL A 399 -15.74 -21.54 -33.01
N PHE A 400 -14.94 -21.51 -34.06
CA PHE A 400 -13.71 -20.73 -34.17
C PHE A 400 -13.62 -20.05 -35.54
N ALA A 401 -12.83 -18.99 -35.63
CA ALA A 401 -12.48 -18.34 -36.89
C ALA A 401 -11.06 -17.77 -36.80
N GLU A 402 -10.37 -17.65 -37.93
CA GLU A 402 -9.02 -17.08 -37.99
C GLU A 402 -9.02 -15.81 -38.82
N ARG A 403 -8.56 -14.69 -38.24
CA ARG A 403 -8.58 -13.37 -38.88
C ARG A 403 -7.25 -12.65 -38.75
N SER A 404 -7.01 -11.68 -39.63
CA SER A 404 -5.91 -10.74 -39.45
C SER A 404 -6.13 -9.86 -38.21
N ARG A 405 -5.10 -9.69 -37.39
CA ARG A 405 -5.01 -8.64 -36.37
C ARG A 405 -4.96 -7.26 -37.05
N ALA A 406 -5.50 -6.25 -36.37
CA ALA A 406 -5.35 -4.86 -36.78
C ALA A 406 -3.91 -4.35 -36.56
N ALA A 407 -3.24 -4.80 -35.49
CA ALA A 407 -1.84 -4.49 -35.19
C ALA A 407 -1.07 -5.75 -34.74
N THR A 408 0.12 -5.94 -35.31
CA THR A 408 1.06 -7.01 -34.95
C THR A 408 2.14 -6.53 -34.00
N PHE A 409 2.54 -5.26 -34.10
CA PHE A 409 3.58 -4.65 -33.29
C PHE A 409 3.02 -3.93 -32.05
N LEU A 410 3.72 -4.08 -30.92
CA LEU A 410 3.38 -3.49 -29.63
C LEU A 410 3.26 -1.97 -29.69
N GLU A 411 4.20 -1.30 -30.35
CA GLU A 411 4.16 0.16 -30.48
C GLU A 411 2.91 0.65 -31.22
N THR A 412 2.50 -0.08 -32.28
CA THR A 412 1.30 0.26 -33.05
C THR A 412 0.04 0.07 -32.22
N GLU A 413 -0.04 -1.02 -31.46
CA GLU A 413 -1.14 -1.25 -30.52
C GLU A 413 -1.20 -0.14 -29.46
N LEU A 414 -0.07 0.18 -28.83
CA LEU A 414 0.00 1.25 -27.84
C LEU A 414 -0.44 2.59 -28.42
N LYS A 415 0.03 2.96 -29.62
CA LYS A 415 -0.41 4.20 -30.30
C LYS A 415 -1.92 4.22 -30.53
N ALA A 416 -2.54 3.08 -30.88
CA ALA A 416 -3.98 2.98 -31.02
C ALA A 416 -4.70 3.17 -29.67
N LEU A 417 -4.21 2.52 -28.61
CA LEU A 417 -4.77 2.61 -27.26
C LEU A 417 -4.73 4.02 -26.67
N LEU A 418 -3.70 4.79 -26.99
CA LEU A 418 -3.55 6.15 -26.48
C LEU A 418 -4.55 7.13 -27.11
N ARG A 419 -5.21 6.78 -28.23
CA ARG A 419 -6.27 7.61 -28.84
C ARG A 419 -7.53 7.64 -27.97
N SER A 420 -7.86 6.52 -27.33
CA SER A 420 -9.05 6.37 -26.47
C SER A 420 -8.73 5.64 -25.16
N PRO A 421 -8.01 6.27 -24.22
CA PRO A 421 -7.60 5.62 -22.98
C PRO A 421 -8.74 5.09 -22.09
N ASP A 422 -9.88 5.80 -22.14
CA ASP A 422 -11.11 5.45 -21.44
C ASP A 422 -11.69 4.11 -21.91
N ALA A 423 -11.58 3.77 -23.21
CA ALA A 423 -12.15 2.55 -23.79
C ALA A 423 -11.54 1.25 -23.23
N TRP A 424 -10.33 1.30 -22.69
CA TRP A 424 -9.67 0.14 -22.06
C TRP A 424 -9.62 0.22 -20.52
N GLY A 425 -10.23 1.26 -19.94
CA GLY A 425 -10.40 1.40 -18.50
C GLY A 425 -9.27 2.13 -17.77
N ALA A 426 -8.54 3.01 -18.46
CA ALA A 426 -7.62 3.95 -17.81
C ALA A 426 -8.36 4.80 -16.75
N ALA A 427 -7.65 5.21 -15.70
CA ALA A 427 -8.25 6.07 -14.67
C ALA A 427 -8.56 7.47 -15.22
N SER A 428 -9.64 8.09 -14.76
CA SER A 428 -10.19 9.33 -15.33
C SER A 428 -9.19 10.48 -15.35
N HIS A 429 -8.38 10.66 -14.31
CA HIS A 429 -7.37 11.72 -14.28
C HIS A 429 -6.18 11.47 -15.22
N PHE A 430 -6.01 10.23 -15.68
CA PHE A 430 -4.96 9.85 -16.62
C PHE A 430 -5.42 9.84 -18.08
N VAL A 431 -6.73 9.87 -18.37
CA VAL A 431 -7.26 9.82 -19.75
C VAL A 431 -6.69 10.95 -20.61
N LYS A 432 -6.79 12.22 -20.16
CA LYS A 432 -6.27 13.36 -20.94
C LYS A 432 -4.73 13.31 -21.09
N PRO A 433 -3.94 13.12 -20.01
CA PRO A 433 -2.49 12.96 -20.14
C PRO A 433 -2.05 11.84 -21.07
N LEU A 434 -2.73 10.68 -21.04
CA LEU A 434 -2.38 9.51 -21.86
C LEU A 434 -2.53 9.78 -23.36
N LYS A 435 -3.49 10.61 -23.78
CA LYS A 435 -3.61 11.02 -25.20
C LYS A 435 -2.38 11.76 -25.72
N LEU A 436 -1.60 12.35 -24.82
CA LEU A 436 -0.36 13.08 -25.11
C LEU A 436 0.90 12.27 -24.72
N ALA A 437 0.74 11.00 -24.37
CA ALA A 437 1.84 10.15 -23.94
C ALA A 437 2.85 9.96 -25.07
N ARG A 438 4.12 9.93 -24.67
CA ARG A 438 5.24 9.60 -25.57
C ARG A 438 5.86 8.29 -25.12
N THR A 439 6.19 7.45 -26.10
CA THR A 439 7.08 6.31 -25.86
C THR A 439 8.50 6.85 -25.64
N ALA A 440 9.18 6.34 -24.63
CA ALA A 440 10.57 6.68 -24.35
C ALA A 440 11.40 5.39 -24.30
N PRO A 441 12.54 5.30 -25.02
CA PRO A 441 13.52 4.25 -24.79
C PRO A 441 13.91 4.25 -23.30
N PRO A 442 13.99 3.09 -22.62
CA PRO A 442 14.27 3.09 -21.19
C PRO A 442 15.57 3.79 -20.80
N LEU A 443 16.61 3.72 -21.65
CA LEU A 443 17.90 4.36 -21.41
C LEU A 443 17.91 5.88 -21.62
N SER A 444 16.87 6.46 -22.23
CA SER A 444 16.75 7.91 -22.40
C SER A 444 16.06 8.59 -21.21
N LEU A 445 15.70 7.83 -20.17
CA LEU A 445 15.10 8.37 -18.95
C LEU A 445 16.13 9.20 -18.16
N LYS A 446 15.66 10.28 -17.51
CA LYS A 446 16.49 11.06 -16.58
C LYS A 446 16.93 10.18 -15.40
N ALA A 447 18.04 10.54 -14.76
CA ALA A 447 18.69 9.74 -13.72
C ALA A 447 17.72 9.13 -12.68
N ASP A 448 16.85 9.93 -12.06
CA ASP A 448 15.92 9.43 -11.04
C ASP A 448 14.87 8.46 -11.62
N ALA A 449 14.27 8.80 -12.77
CA ALA A 449 13.33 7.92 -13.45
C ALA A 449 13.98 6.64 -13.96
N LEU A 450 15.26 6.70 -14.37
CA LEU A 450 16.06 5.55 -14.77
C LEU A 450 16.33 4.62 -13.58
N GLN A 451 16.50 5.15 -12.36
CA GLN A 451 16.64 4.33 -11.15
C GLN A 451 15.32 3.67 -10.74
N GLU A 452 14.18 4.36 -10.86
CA GLU A 452 12.87 3.73 -10.62
C GLU A 452 12.58 2.63 -11.66
N PHE A 453 12.94 2.86 -12.92
CA PHE A 453 12.91 1.82 -13.94
C PHE A 453 13.86 0.65 -13.64
N ALA A 454 15.06 0.93 -13.14
CA ALA A 454 15.99 -0.11 -12.70
C ALA A 454 15.40 -0.94 -11.54
N ALA A 455 14.64 -0.33 -10.63
CA ALA A 455 13.96 -1.05 -9.55
C ALA A 455 12.91 -2.05 -10.06
N TYR A 456 12.31 -1.79 -11.24
CA TYR A 456 11.51 -2.79 -11.94
C TYR A 456 12.37 -3.93 -12.50
N LEU A 457 13.44 -3.62 -13.25
CA LEU A 457 14.28 -4.62 -13.91
C LEU A 457 15.02 -5.55 -12.93
N PHE A 458 15.52 -4.98 -11.84
CA PHE A 458 16.30 -5.69 -10.82
C PHE A 458 15.47 -6.01 -9.58
N ARG A 459 14.12 -6.00 -9.70
CA ARG A 459 13.21 -6.26 -8.59
C ARG A 459 13.64 -7.52 -7.85
N ARG A 460 14.00 -7.33 -6.59
CA ARG A 460 14.44 -8.36 -5.66
C ARG A 460 13.66 -8.13 -4.37
N GLU A 461 12.87 -9.12 -3.98
CA GLU A 461 12.06 -9.02 -2.76
C GLU A 461 12.97 -9.14 -1.54
N SER A 462 12.69 -8.39 -0.47
CA SER A 462 13.60 -8.25 0.67
C SER A 462 13.88 -9.53 1.48
N TRP A 463 13.24 -10.65 1.15
CA TRP A 463 13.43 -11.95 1.79
C TRP A 463 14.50 -12.83 1.13
N TRP A 464 14.98 -12.47 -0.07
CA TRP A 464 15.98 -13.21 -0.81
C TRP A 464 17.43 -12.75 -0.51
#